data_AF-A0A543FBD6-F1
#
_entry.id   AF-A0A543FBD6-F1
#
_cell.length_a   1.000
_cell.length_b   1.000
_cell.length_c   1.000
_cell.angle_alpha   90.00
_cell.angle_beta   90.00
_cell.angle_gamma   90.00
#
_symmetry.space_group_name_H-M   'P 1'
#
loop_
_entity.id
_entity.type
_entity.pdbx_description
1 polymer ?
#
loop_
_entity_poly.entity_id
_entity_poly.type
_entity_poly.pdbx_seq_one_letter_code
_entity_poly.pdbx_strand_id
1 'polypeptide(L)'
;MAHFRRWGAVYVLILLFLGSWLGQFFTQLADFRHAQSAHQQPFVWGEFWSDFLSSTFENWQSEWLQLVFQAVLLLGAKHWIFRADAEDLERIETKIDQVRQALVQLEAESRRV
;
A
#
# COMPACT_ATOMS: atom_id res chain seq x y z
N MET A 1 14.44 -5.01 28.66
CA MET A 1 13.04 -4.61 28.39
C MET A 1 12.88 -3.54 27.28
N ALA A 2 13.87 -2.67 27.01
CA ALA A 2 13.76 -1.64 25.95
C ALA A 2 13.64 -2.21 24.51
N HIS A 3 14.27 -3.36 24.23
CA HIS A 3 14.21 -4.03 22.92
C HIS A 3 12.79 -4.47 22.56
N PHE A 4 12.06 -5.04 23.53
CA PHE A 4 10.70 -5.53 23.33
C PHE A 4 9.70 -4.39 23.10
N ARG A 5 9.93 -3.21 23.69
CA ARG A 5 9.14 -2.01 23.43
C ARG A 5 9.43 -1.40 22.05
N ARG A 6 10.65 -1.56 21.53
CA ARG A 6 11.04 -1.04 20.20
C ARG A 6 10.59 -1.95 19.06
N TRP A 7 10.58 -3.26 19.29
CA TRP A 7 10.27 -4.28 18.28
C TRP A 7 8.96 -5.03 18.54
N GLY A 8 8.17 -4.59 19.54
CA GLY A 8 6.93 -5.26 19.95
C GLY A 8 5.97 -5.47 18.79
N ALA A 9 5.79 -4.46 17.93
CA ALA A 9 4.96 -4.55 16.74
C ALA A 9 5.44 -5.64 15.77
N VAL A 10 6.75 -5.79 15.58
CA VAL A 10 7.32 -6.84 14.72
C VAL A 10 7.03 -8.22 15.27
N TYR A 11 7.19 -8.43 16.59
CA TYR A 11 6.88 -9.72 17.20
C TYR A 11 5.39 -10.05 17.14
N VAL A 12 4.51 -9.06 17.37
CA VAL A 12 3.06 -9.24 17.22
C VAL A 12 2.70 -9.57 15.78
N LEU A 13 3.28 -8.89 14.79
CA LEU A 13 3.03 -9.17 13.37
C LEU A 13 3.52 -10.56 12.96
N ILE A 14 4.71 -10.97 13.40
CA ILE A 14 5.21 -12.33 13.15
C ILE A 14 4.28 -13.37 13.78
N LEU A 15 3.81 -13.13 15.01
CA LEU A 15 2.90 -14.04 15.68
C LEU A 15 1.55 -14.15 14.94
N LEU A 16 0.97 -13.01 14.53
CA LEU A 16 -0.28 -12.98 13.77
C LEU A 16 -0.10 -13.65 12.40
N PHE A 17 1.02 -13.41 11.72
CA PHE A 17 1.34 -14.01 10.43
C PHE A 17 1.51 -15.53 10.54
N LEU A 18 2.28 -16.02 11.52
CA LEU A 18 2.41 -17.46 11.75
C LEU A 18 1.06 -18.08 12.15
N GLY A 19 0.27 -17.37 12.95
CA GLY A 19 -1.09 -17.80 13.30
C GLY A 19 -2.01 -17.92 12.10
N SER A 20 -2.01 -16.94 11.20
CA SER A 20 -2.83 -16.98 9.98
C SER A 20 -2.34 -18.04 9.00
N TRP A 21 -1.02 -18.20 8.85
CA TRP A 21 -0.43 -19.22 7.98
C TRP A 21 -0.71 -20.65 8.49
N LEU A 22 -0.65 -20.87 9.81
CA LEU A 22 -1.09 -22.12 10.42
C LEU A 22 -2.58 -22.35 10.24
N GLY A 23 -3.40 -21.30 10.39
CA GLY A 23 -4.83 -21.37 10.09
C GLY A 23 -5.10 -21.84 8.67
N GLN A 24 -4.45 -21.22 7.68
CA GLN A 24 -4.50 -21.62 6.27
C GLN A 24 -4.09 -23.08 6.09
N PHE A 25 -2.99 -23.52 6.71
CA PHE A 25 -2.53 -24.90 6.64
C PHE A 25 -3.59 -25.90 7.12
N PHE A 26 -4.19 -25.66 8.29
CA PHE A 26 -5.19 -26.58 8.84
C PHE A 26 -6.49 -26.59 8.03
N THR A 27 -6.94 -25.43 7.56
CA THR A 27 -8.13 -25.34 6.69
C THR A 27 -7.91 -26.09 5.38
N GLN A 28 -6.80 -25.83 4.68
CA GLN A 28 -6.51 -26.53 3.43
C GLN A 28 -6.27 -28.03 3.64
N LEU A 29 -5.66 -28.43 4.76
CA LEU A 29 -5.46 -29.84 5.08
C LEU A 29 -6.80 -30.56 5.29
N ALA A 30 -7.76 -29.90 5.94
CA ALA A 30 -9.12 -30.42 6.10
C ALA A 30 -9.81 -30.55 4.74
N ASP A 31 -9.77 -29.49 3.91
CA ASP A 31 -10.38 -29.47 2.59
C ASP A 31 -9.78 -30.54 1.66
N PHE A 32 -8.46 -30.67 1.65
CA PHE A 32 -7.75 -31.69 0.86
C PHE A 32 -8.15 -33.12 1.30
N ARG A 33 -8.22 -33.38 2.60
CA ARG A 33 -8.68 -34.69 3.12
C ARG A 33 -10.12 -34.99 2.76
N HIS A 34 -10.99 -33.97 2.82
CA HIS A 34 -12.38 -34.11 2.40
C HIS A 34 -12.49 -34.42 0.91
N ALA A 35 -11.73 -33.74 0.06
CA ALA A 35 -11.68 -33.99 -1.38
C ALA A 35 -11.20 -35.40 -1.71
N GLN A 36 -10.09 -35.85 -1.11
CA GLN A 36 -9.57 -37.21 -1.32
C GLN A 36 -10.59 -38.27 -0.90
N SER A 37 -11.25 -38.08 0.25
CA SER A 37 -12.29 -38.99 0.74
C SER A 37 -13.49 -39.05 -0.20
N ALA A 38 -13.94 -37.90 -0.71
CA ALA A 38 -15.06 -37.80 -1.65
C ALA A 38 -14.76 -38.49 -2.99
N HIS A 39 -13.51 -38.43 -3.44
CA HIS A 39 -13.04 -39.06 -4.68
C HIS A 39 -12.51 -40.49 -4.49
N GLN A 40 -12.59 -41.06 -3.28
CA GLN A 40 -12.03 -42.38 -2.93
C GLN A 40 -10.53 -42.50 -3.24
N GLN A 41 -9.80 -41.39 -3.16
CA GLN A 41 -8.36 -41.34 -3.38
C GLN A 41 -7.60 -41.44 -2.05
N PRO A 42 -6.42 -42.10 -2.03
CA PRO A 42 -5.57 -42.10 -0.85
C PRO A 42 -5.00 -40.70 -0.60
N PHE A 43 -4.82 -40.34 0.67
CA PHE A 43 -4.14 -39.10 1.01
C PHE A 43 -2.64 -39.21 0.71
N VAL A 44 -2.10 -38.27 -0.07
CA VAL A 44 -0.68 -38.20 -0.43
C VAL A 44 -0.10 -36.85 0.03
N TRP A 45 0.88 -36.89 0.93
CA TRP A 45 1.51 -35.67 1.47
C TRP A 45 2.17 -34.80 0.40
N GLY A 46 2.76 -35.41 -0.63
CA GLY A 46 3.42 -34.68 -1.71
C GLY A 46 2.46 -33.79 -2.50
N GLU A 47 1.27 -34.29 -2.81
CA GLU A 47 0.21 -33.53 -3.49
C GLU A 47 -0.29 -32.39 -2.61
N PHE A 48 -0.59 -32.68 -1.34
CA PHE A 48 -1.00 -31.64 -0.40
C PHE A 48 0.04 -30.51 -0.27
N TRP A 49 1.34 -30.83 -0.15
CA TRP A 49 2.38 -29.80 -0.06
C TRP A 49 2.51 -29.01 -1.35
N SER A 50 2.33 -29.64 -2.51
CA SER A 50 2.31 -28.96 -3.80
C SER A 50 1.16 -27.94 -3.85
N ASP A 51 -0.06 -28.35 -3.49
CA ASP A 51 -1.25 -27.50 -3.52
C ASP A 51 -1.18 -26.37 -2.47
N PHE A 52 -0.72 -26.70 -1.26
CA PHE A 52 -0.54 -25.73 -0.18
C PHE A 52 0.49 -24.66 -0.53
N LEU A 53 1.64 -25.06 -1.09
CA LEU A 53 2.66 -24.11 -1.52
C LEU A 53 2.19 -23.32 -2.74
N SER A 54 1.54 -23.95 -3.73
CA SER A 54 1.01 -23.24 -4.91
C SER A 54 0.05 -22.14 -4.48
N SER A 55 -0.96 -22.47 -3.67
CA SER A 55 -1.93 -21.48 -3.18
C SER A 55 -1.29 -20.39 -2.31
N THR A 56 -0.28 -20.73 -1.51
CA THR A 56 0.49 -19.75 -0.73
C THR A 56 1.27 -18.79 -1.65
N PHE A 57 1.97 -19.33 -2.65
CA PHE A 57 2.75 -18.53 -3.59
C PHE A 57 1.89 -17.71 -4.55
N GLU A 58 0.74 -18.22 -4.97
CA GLU A 58 -0.25 -17.49 -5.77
C GLU A 58 -0.80 -16.28 -5.01
N ASN A 59 -1.19 -16.49 -3.74
CA ASN A 59 -1.61 -15.41 -2.88
C ASN A 59 -0.51 -14.35 -2.76
N TRP A 60 0.72 -14.76 -2.42
CA TRP A 60 1.84 -13.83 -2.31
C TRP A 60 2.12 -13.12 -3.63
N GLN A 61 2.10 -13.81 -4.75
CA GLN A 61 2.29 -13.24 -6.08
C GLN A 61 1.27 -12.12 -6.33
N SER A 62 -0.01 -12.37 -6.06
CA SER A 62 -1.07 -11.37 -6.26
C SER A 62 -0.90 -10.15 -5.36
N GLU A 63 -0.56 -10.34 -4.09
CA GLU A 63 -0.34 -9.26 -3.14
C GLU A 63 0.89 -8.42 -3.51
N TRP A 64 2.00 -9.05 -3.92
CA TRP A 64 3.17 -8.33 -4.42
C TRP A 64 2.85 -7.53 -5.68
N LEU A 65 2.12 -8.12 -6.63
CA LEU A 65 1.70 -7.42 -7.84
C LEU A 65 0.80 -6.23 -7.51
N GLN A 66 -0.14 -6.40 -6.58
CA GLN A 66 -1.00 -5.33 -6.08
C GLN A 66 -0.18 -4.21 -5.45
N LEU A 67 0.77 -4.51 -4.56
CA LEU A 67 1.62 -3.52 -3.91
C LEU A 67 2.48 -2.76 -4.92
N VAL A 68 3.05 -3.45 -5.92
CA VAL A 68 3.80 -2.83 -7.01
C VAL A 68 2.91 -1.89 -7.81
N PHE A 69 1.72 -2.35 -8.20
CA PHE A 69 0.78 -1.55 -8.97
C PHE A 69 0.30 -0.32 -8.18
N GLN A 70 -0.04 -0.49 -6.90
CA GLN A 70 -0.36 0.61 -6.00
C GLN A 70 0.79 1.61 -5.87
N ALA A 71 2.03 1.14 -5.71
CA ALA A 71 3.20 2.01 -5.64
C ALA A 71 3.38 2.81 -6.94
N VAL A 72 3.26 2.16 -8.11
CA VAL A 72 3.33 2.81 -9.42
C VAL A 72 2.21 3.85 -9.57
N LEU A 73 0.97 3.51 -9.19
CA LEU A 73 -0.15 4.44 -9.24
C LEU A 73 0.07 5.65 -8.32
N LEU A 74 0.53 5.42 -7.09
CA LEU A 74 0.81 6.50 -6.14
C LEU A 74 1.96 7.39 -6.60
N LEU A 75 3.02 6.82 -7.17
CA LEU A 75 4.13 7.58 -7.75
C LEU A 75 3.72 8.34 -9.01
N GLY A 76 2.88 7.74 -9.86
CA GLY A 76 2.31 8.39 -11.04
C GLY A 76 1.37 9.53 -10.65
N ALA A 77 0.47 9.29 -9.70
CA ALA A 77 -0.43 10.29 -9.15
C ALA A 77 0.36 11.43 -8.49
N LYS A 78 1.40 11.12 -7.71
CA LYS A 78 2.35 12.12 -7.19
C LYS A 78 2.89 12.97 -8.34
N HIS A 79 3.47 12.36 -9.36
CA HIS A 79 4.07 13.11 -10.47
C HIS A 79 3.07 13.99 -11.23
N TRP A 80 1.83 13.52 -11.42
CA TRP A 80 0.81 14.28 -12.14
C TRP A 80 0.21 15.39 -11.27
N ILE A 81 -0.14 15.09 -10.02
CA ILE A 81 -0.76 16.03 -9.08
C ILE A 81 0.23 17.10 -8.62
N PHE A 82 1.46 16.75 -8.22
CA PHE A 82 2.44 17.75 -7.76
C PHE A 82 2.95 18.65 -8.88
N ARG A 83 2.90 18.21 -10.15
CA ARG A 83 3.18 19.10 -11.28
C ARG A 83 2.08 20.15 -11.47
N ALA A 84 0.82 19.72 -11.42
CA ALA A 84 -0.31 20.64 -11.48
C ALA A 84 -0.28 21.65 -10.31
N ASP A 85 0.04 21.16 -9.11
CA ASP A 85 0.11 21.99 -7.89
C ASP A 85 1.22 23.06 -7.98
N ALA A 86 2.38 22.73 -8.55
CA ALA A 86 3.47 23.68 -8.73
C ALA A 86 3.11 24.82 -9.71
N GLU A 87 2.48 24.48 -10.84
CA GLU A 87 2.04 25.47 -11.85
C GLU A 87 0.93 26.38 -11.30
N ASP A 88 -0.02 25.82 -10.54
CA ASP A 88 -1.08 26.61 -9.91
C ASP A 88 -0.54 27.54 -8.81
N LEU A 89 0.45 27.08 -8.02
CA LEU A 89 1.09 27.91 -7.00
C LEU A 89 1.85 29.10 -7.62
N GLU A 90 2.62 28.87 -8.69
CA GLU A 90 3.36 29.92 -9.42
C GLU A 90 2.40 30.98 -9.99
N ARG A 91 1.25 30.53 -10.53
CA ARG A 91 0.21 31.43 -11.02
C ARG A 91 -0.43 32.26 -9.90
N ILE A 92 -0.64 31.68 -8.71
CA ILE A 92 -1.19 32.39 -7.55
C ILE A 92 -0.19 33.43 -7.04
N GLU A 93 1.09 33.06 -6.90
CA GLU A 93 2.16 33.97 -6.50
C GLU A 93 2.24 35.19 -7.43
N THR A 94 2.23 34.95 -8.74
CA THR A 94 2.24 36.01 -9.75
C THR A 94 1.06 36.99 -9.59
N LYS A 95 -0.14 36.48 -9.31
CA LYS A 95 -1.34 37.33 -9.11
C LYS A 95 -1.24 38.16 -7.82
N ILE A 96 -0.72 37.57 -6.74
CA ILE A 96 -0.51 38.28 -5.47
C ILE A 96 0.49 39.41 -5.66
N ASP A 97 1.58 39.18 -6.37
CA ASP A 97 2.58 40.20 -6.66
C ASP A 97 2.02 41.36 -7.49
N GLN A 98 1.20 41.08 -8.50
CA GLN A 98 0.53 42.11 -9.28
C GLN A 98 -0.39 42.97 -8.43
N VAL A 99 -1.23 42.36 -7.58
CA VAL A 99 -2.13 43.09 -6.67
C VAL A 99 -1.32 43.94 -5.69
N ARG A 100 -0.25 43.38 -5.11
CA ARG A 100 0.65 44.11 -4.21
C ARG A 100 1.26 45.33 -4.89
N GLN A 101 1.76 45.18 -6.12
CA GLN A 101 2.34 46.28 -6.89
C GLN A 101 1.31 47.37 -7.20
N ALA A 102 0.09 46.99 -7.59
CA ALA A 102 -0.99 47.93 -7.83
C ALA A 102 -1.37 48.73 -6.57
N LEU A 103 -1.43 48.07 -5.40
CA LEU A 103 -1.69 48.76 -4.13
C LEU A 103 -0.57 49.74 -3.77
N VAL A 104 0.70 49.37 -3.98
CA VAL A 104 1.85 50.27 -3.75
C VAL A 104 1.80 51.49 -4.69
N GLN A 105 1.41 51.30 -5.95
CA GLN A 105 1.23 52.40 -6.90
C GLN A 105 0.11 53.34 -6.47
N LEU A 106 -1.05 52.80 -6.09
CA LEU A 106 -2.19 53.60 -5.61
C LEU A 106 -1.84 54.39 -4.35
N GLU A 107 -1.11 53.80 -3.41
CA GLU A 107 -0.65 54.48 -2.20
C GLU A 107 0.35 55.61 -2.52
N ALA A 108 1.18 55.43 -3.55
CA ALA A 108 2.10 56.46 -4.02
C ALA A 108 1.38 57.61 -4.73
N GLU A 109 0.35 57.32 -5.53
CA GLU A 109 -0.49 58.34 -6.18
C GLU A 109 -1.33 59.11 -5.16
N SER A 110 -1.96 58.42 -4.21
CA SER A 110 -2.74 59.05 -3.13
C SER A 110 -1.89 59.95 -2.23
N ARG A 111 -0.59 59.68 -2.08
CA ARG A 111 0.32 60.54 -1.30
C ARG A 111 0.81 61.77 -2.07
N ARG A 112 0.62 61.82 -3.39
CA ARG A 112 1.04 62.93 -4.26
C ARG A 112 -0.06 63.97 -4.49
N VAL A 113 -1.30 63.66 -4.12
CA VAL A 113 -2.47 64.55 -4.15
C VAL A 113 -2.69 65.15 -2.77
#